data_AF-A0A6L9M2T7-F1
#
_entry.id   AF-A0A6L9M2T7-F1
#
_cell.length_a   1.000
_cell.length_b   1.000
_cell.length_c   1.000
_cell.angle_alpha   90.00
_cell.angle_beta   90.00
_cell.angle_gamma   90.00
#
_symmetry.space_group_name_H-M   'P 1'
#
loop_
_entity.id
_entity.type
_entity.pdbx_description
1 polymer ?
#
loop_
_entity_poly.entity_id
_entity_poly.type
_entity_poly.pdbx_seq_one_letter_code
_entity_poly.pdbx_strand_id
1 'polypeptide(L)' 'MMQRKSHTTDQNGFDFMANTGREEQNRDTLGIVFSLVIIAVITLSQYLGML' A
#
# COMPACT_ATOMS: atom_id res chain seq x y z
N MET A 1 -23.22 24.41 -2.38
CA MET A 1 -24.06 23.26 -1.99
C MET A 1 -23.35 22.00 -2.45
N MET A 2 -22.88 21.16 -1.52
CA MET A 2 -22.16 19.92 -1.86
C MET A 2 -23.18 18.78 -1.89
N GLN A 3 -23.41 18.22 -3.07
CA GLN A 3 -24.30 17.07 -3.26
C GLN A 3 -23.79 15.88 -2.44
N ARG A 4 -24.50 15.51 -1.37
CA ARG A 4 -24.21 14.29 -0.61
C ARG A 4 -24.58 13.08 -1.47
N LYS A 5 -23.57 12.31 -1.90
CA LYS A 5 -23.79 11.01 -2.55
C LYS A 5 -24.31 10.04 -1.49
N SER A 6 -25.63 9.85 -1.46
CA SER A 6 -26.36 9.07 -0.45
C SER A 6 -25.97 7.58 -0.35
N HIS A 7 -25.08 7.08 -1.22
CA HIS A 7 -24.67 5.67 -1.26
C HIS A 7 -23.21 5.43 -0.80
N THR A 8 -22.40 6.46 -0.54
CA THR A 8 -20.97 6.26 -0.18
C THR A 8 -20.57 6.90 1.14
N THR A 9 -21.45 7.71 1.74
CA THR A 9 -21.18 8.42 2.99
C THR A 9 -22.03 7.88 4.13
N ASP A 10 -21.37 7.46 5.21
CA ASP A 10 -22.02 7.03 6.45
C ASP A 10 -22.79 8.17 7.15
N GLN A 11 -23.66 7.83 8.09
CA GLN A 11 -24.45 8.76 8.91
C GLN A 11 -23.56 9.74 9.70
N ASN A 12 -22.32 9.36 10.00
CA ASN A 12 -21.31 10.22 10.63
C ASN A 12 -20.51 11.11 9.65
N GLY A 13 -20.84 11.10 8.35
CA GLY A 13 -20.13 11.89 7.33
C GLY A 13 -18.83 11.25 6.84
N PHE A 14 -18.55 9.99 7.20
CA PHE A 14 -17.39 9.25 6.73
C PHE A 14 -17.66 8.71 5.33
N ASP A 15 -16.94 9.20 4.34
CA ASP A 15 -17.07 8.74 2.95
C ASP A 15 -16.17 7.51 2.75
N PHE A 16 -16.78 6.34 2.63
CA PHE A 16 -16.06 5.08 2.40
C PHE A 16 -15.32 5.07 1.05
N MET A 17 -15.75 5.92 0.10
CA MET A 17 -15.05 6.14 -1.18
C MET A 17 -14.00 7.26 -1.12
N ALA A 18 -13.83 7.95 0.02
CA ALA A 18 -12.71 8.86 0.23
C ALA A 18 -11.39 8.13 0.54
N ASN A 19 -11.37 6.80 0.53
CA ASN A 19 -10.13 6.05 0.39
C ASN A 19 -9.47 6.49 -0.92
N THR A 20 -8.49 7.38 -0.82
CA THR A 20 -7.86 8.10 -1.94
C THR A 20 -6.92 7.18 -2.74
N GLY A 21 -7.09 5.86 -2.64
CA GLY A 21 -6.13 4.85 -3.11
C GLY A 21 -4.80 4.87 -2.33
N ARG A 22 -4.61 5.82 -1.38
CA ARG A 22 -3.34 6.00 -0.67
C ARG A 22 -2.99 4.83 0.24
N GLU A 23 -3.95 4.19 0.90
CA GLU A 23 -3.66 3.03 1.76
C GLU A 23 -3.29 1.79 0.94
N GLU A 24 -3.85 1.64 -0.25
CA GLU A 24 -3.53 0.57 -1.19
C GLU A 24 -2.17 0.82 -1.83
N GLN A 25 -1.93 2.05 -2.31
CA GLN A 25 -0.64 2.47 -2.86
C GLN A 25 0.50 2.36 -1.84
N ASN A 26 0.25 2.70 -0.57
CA ASN A 26 1.27 2.60 0.48
C ASN A 26 1.62 1.15 0.80
N ARG A 27 0.62 0.24 0.85
CA ARG A 27 0.85 -1.20 1.03
C ARG A 27 1.58 -1.82 -0.15
N ASP A 28 1.21 -1.44 -1.38
CA ASP A 28 1.84 -1.94 -2.60
C ASP A 28 3.31 -1.48 -2.70
N THR A 29 3.55 -0.19 -2.43
CA THR A 29 4.90 0.38 -2.38
C THR A 29 5.76 -0.29 -1.30
N LEU A 30 5.23 -0.50 -0.10
CA LEU A 30 5.94 -1.19 0.97
C LEU A 30 6.26 -2.65 0.59
N GLY A 31 5.34 -3.36 -0.07
CA GLY A 31 5.56 -4.71 -0.56
C GLY A 31 6.67 -4.80 -1.61
N ILE A 32 6.69 -3.86 -2.56
CA ILE A 32 7.75 -3.76 -3.58
C ILE A 32 9.11 -3.49 -2.93
N VAL A 33 9.18 -2.51 -2.01
CA VAL A 33 10.42 -2.17 -1.30
C VAL A 33 10.94 -3.37 -0.50
N PHE A 34 10.06 -4.08 0.22
CA PHE A 34 10.44 -5.28 0.96
C PHE A 34 10.99 -6.37 0.04
N SER A 35 10.34 -6.59 -1.10
CA SER A 35 10.74 -7.61 -2.07
C SER A 35 12.14 -7.31 -2.62
N LEU A 36 12.42 -6.05 -2.97
CA LEU A 36 13.74 -5.62 -3.44
C LEU A 36 14.83 -5.83 -2.38
N VAL A 37 14.54 -5.50 -1.11
CA VAL A 37 15.49 -5.70 0.00
C VAL A 37 15.80 -7.20 0.17
N ILE A 38 14.79 -8.06 0.16
CA ILE A 38 14.99 -9.51 0.29
C ILE A 38 15.84 -10.05 -0.85
N ILE A 39 15.52 -9.69 -2.10
CA ILE A 39 16.30 -10.12 -3.27
C ILE A 39 17.75 -9.64 -3.15
N ALA A 40 17.98 -8.38 -2.79
CA ALA A 40 19.32 -7.83 -2.63
C ALA A 40 20.13 -8.57 -1.56
N VAL A 41 19.52 -8.89 -0.41
CA VAL A 41 20.16 -9.66 0.65
C VAL A 41 20.50 -11.07 0.18
N ILE A 42 19.56 -11.76 -0.49
CA ILE A 42 19.79 -13.10 -1.01
C ILE A 42 20.93 -13.11 -2.04
N THR A 43 20.92 -12.16 -2.97
CA THR A 43 21.97 -12.02 -3.99
C THR A 43 23.33 -11.75 -3.34
N LEU A 44 23.39 -10.89 -2.32
CA LEU A 44 24.62 -10.62 -1.59
C LEU A 44 25.14 -11.86 -0.85
N SER A 45 24.25 -12.60 -0.18
CA SER A 45 24.59 -13.84 0.51
C SER A 45 25.12 -14.91 -0.43
N GLN A 46 24.52 -15.08 -1.61
CA GLN A 46 25.03 -15.98 -2.66
C GLN A 46 26.40 -15.53 -3.17
N TYR A 47 26.58 -14.23 -3.40
CA TYR A 47 27.87 -13.68 -3.85
C TYR A 47 29.00 -13.93 -2.83
N LEU A 48 28.68 -13.85 -1.53
CA LEU A 48 29.61 -14.12 -0.44
C LEU A 48 29.76 -15.62 -0.14
N GLY A 49 29.03 -16.50 -0.83
CA GLY A 49 29.07 -17.95 -0.60
C GLY A 49 28.48 -18.39 0.75
N MET A 50 27.61 -17.56 1.35
CA MET A 50 26.94 -17.84 2.62
C MET A 50 25.62 -18.61 2.46
N LEU A 51 25.14 -18.75 1.22
CA LEU A 51 23.99 -19.53 0.78
C LEU A 51 24.36 -20.24 -0.52
#